data_AF-A0A973NL27-F1
#
_entry.id   AF-A0A973NL27-F1
#
_cell.length_a   1.000
_cell.length_b   1.000
_cell.length_c   1.000
_cell.angle_alpha   90.00
_cell.angle_beta   90.00
_cell.angle_gamma   90.00
#
_symmetry.space_group_name_H-M   'P 1'
#
loop_
_entity.id
_entity.type
_entity.pdbx_description
1 polymer ?
#
loop_
_entity_poly.entity_id
_entity_poly.type
_entity_poly.pdbx_seq_one_letter_code
_entity_poly.pdbx_strand_id
1 'polypeptide(L)'
;RDVVAALKIAGVVERIGDYAKSIAKRVPFLENVGKIEPISLLGEMARIATEMVHNVLDAFVERDAEAAVAVCARDDAVDDFYDSIFRTLLTHMMENPQTIGQSAHLLFVAKNLERIGDHATNIAEMVYYAATGEHMADRPGKSPR
;
A
#
# COMPACT_ATOMS: atom_id res chain seq x y z
N ARG A 1 -23.41 13.54 3.31
CA ARG A 1 -22.57 12.37 2.99
C ARG A 1 -21.15 12.61 3.50
N ASP A 2 -20.63 13.80 3.31
CA ASP A 2 -19.25 14.20 3.62
C ASP A 2 -18.84 14.03 5.08
N VAL A 3 -19.68 14.37 6.06
CA VAL A 3 -19.36 14.16 7.49
C VAL A 3 -19.20 12.68 7.83
N VAL A 4 -20.05 11.83 7.25
CA VAL A 4 -19.98 10.37 7.44
C VAL A 4 -18.78 9.78 6.69
N ALA A 5 -18.50 10.28 5.48
CA ALA A 5 -17.31 9.89 4.71
C ALA A 5 -16.03 10.27 5.46
N ALA A 6 -15.92 11.50 5.96
CA ALA A 6 -14.78 11.97 6.74
C ALA A 6 -14.51 11.09 7.98
N LEU A 7 -15.56 10.71 8.72
CA LEU A 7 -15.43 9.82 9.87
C LEU A 7 -14.92 8.42 9.48
N LYS A 8 -15.42 7.85 8.38
CA LYS A 8 -14.94 6.56 7.87
C LYS A 8 -13.50 6.63 7.39
N ILE A 9 -13.16 7.68 6.64
CA ILE A 9 -11.82 7.93 6.11
C ILE A 9 -10.81 8.10 7.25
N ALA A 10 -11.16 8.82 8.32
CA ALA A 10 -10.31 8.97 9.49
C ALA A 10 -9.93 7.62 10.12
N GLY A 11 -10.89 6.68 10.19
CA GLY A 11 -10.62 5.32 10.63
C GLY A 11 -9.65 4.57 9.70
N VAL A 12 -9.75 4.75 8.39
CA VAL A 12 -8.83 4.11 7.43
C VAL A 12 -7.42 4.73 7.50
N VAL A 13 -7.31 6.05 7.71
CA VAL A 13 -6.02 6.73 7.91
C VAL A 13 -5.31 6.25 9.18
N GLU A 14 -6.06 5.98 10.26
CA GLU A 14 -5.49 5.37 11.47
C GLU A 14 -4.86 4.00 11.17
N ARG A 15 -5.54 3.17 10.36
CA ARG A 15 -5.01 1.88 9.92
C ARG A 15 -3.72 2.02 9.12
N ILE A 16 -3.65 3.00 8.20
CA ILE A 16 -2.42 3.33 7.47
C ILE A 16 -1.29 3.69 8.45
N GLY A 17 -1.59 4.51 9.47
CA GLY A 17 -0.64 4.85 10.53
C GLY A 17 -0.12 3.64 11.30
N ASP A 18 -0.99 2.67 11.58
CA ASP A 18 -0.62 1.41 12.23
C ASP A 18 0.33 0.55 11.38
N TYR A 19 0.12 0.51 10.06
CA TYR A 19 1.05 -0.16 9.13
C TYR A 19 2.39 0.57 9.05
N ALA A 20 2.39 1.90 8.98
CA ALA A 20 3.61 2.70 9.02
C ALA A 20 4.41 2.45 10.33
N LYS A 21 3.73 2.38 11.47
CA LYS A 21 4.32 2.01 12.77
C LYS A 21 4.89 0.59 12.74
N SER A 22 4.21 -0.35 12.11
CA SER A 22 4.68 -1.74 11.95
C SER A 22 5.97 -1.82 11.10
N ILE A 23 6.09 -0.98 10.07
CA ILE A 23 7.30 -0.81 9.26
C ILE A 23 8.43 -0.23 10.12
N ALA A 24 8.18 0.89 10.81
CA ALA A 24 9.19 1.55 11.64
C ALA A 24 9.79 0.61 12.71
N LYS A 25 8.97 -0.23 13.34
CA LYS A 25 9.41 -1.24 14.31
C LYS A 25 10.37 -2.29 13.74
N ARG A 26 10.43 -2.45 12.42
CA ARG A 26 11.29 -3.45 11.75
C ARG A 26 12.66 -2.89 11.36
N VAL A 27 12.79 -1.57 11.25
CA VAL A 27 14.03 -0.89 10.83
C VAL A 27 15.26 -1.34 11.64
N PRO A 28 15.22 -1.48 12.99
CA PRO A 28 16.38 -1.91 13.77
C PRO A 28 16.87 -3.34 13.44
N PHE A 29 15.99 -4.19 12.89
CA PHE A 29 16.35 -5.55 12.50
C PHE A 29 17.01 -5.62 11.11
N LEU A 30 17.15 -4.47 10.42
CA LEU A 30 17.68 -4.36 9.07
C LEU A 30 19.08 -3.73 9.02
N GLU A 31 19.70 -3.42 10.17
CA GLU A 31 20.97 -2.66 10.26
C GLU A 31 22.19 -3.34 9.59
N ASN A 32 22.11 -4.65 9.32
CA ASN A 32 23.19 -5.41 8.65
C ASN A 32 22.73 -6.07 7.34
N VAL A 33 21.63 -5.60 6.75
CA VAL A 33 21.29 -5.99 5.39
C VAL A 33 22.34 -5.32 4.50
N GLY A 34 23.17 -6.11 3.81
CA GLY A 34 24.07 -5.55 2.79
C GLY A 34 23.29 -4.71 1.77
N LYS A 35 23.95 -4.05 0.81
CA LYS A 35 23.22 -3.46 -0.33
C LYS A 35 22.64 -4.59 -1.20
N ILE A 36 21.49 -5.12 -0.80
CA ILE A 36 20.76 -6.13 -1.55
C ILE A 36 19.76 -5.39 -2.45
N GLU A 37 19.70 -5.79 -3.71
CA GLU A 37 18.80 -5.27 -4.75
C GLU A 37 17.31 -5.10 -4.34
N PRO A 38 16.71 -5.94 -3.46
CA PRO A 38 15.34 -5.75 -2.98
C PRO A 38 15.07 -4.41 -2.30
N ILE A 39 16.09 -3.73 -1.77
CA ILE A 39 15.91 -2.45 -1.07
C ILE A 39 15.48 -1.34 -2.03
N SER A 40 15.97 -1.32 -3.27
CA SER A 40 15.55 -0.29 -4.25
C SER A 40 14.12 -0.50 -4.73
N LEU A 41 13.70 -1.75 -4.95
CA LEU A 41 12.32 -2.08 -5.32
C LEU A 41 11.34 -1.70 -4.19
N LEU A 42 11.73 -1.97 -2.95
CA LEU A 42 10.93 -1.61 -1.78
C LEU A 42 10.77 -0.10 -1.61
N GLY A 43 11.82 0.67 -1.92
CA GLY A 43 11.76 2.13 -1.91
C GLY A 43 10.77 2.68 -2.94
N GLU A 44 10.74 2.11 -4.13
CA GLU A 44 9.80 2.52 -5.18
C GLU A 44 8.35 2.14 -4.85
N MET A 45 8.14 0.92 -4.33
CA MET A 45 6.84 0.51 -3.80
C MET A 45 6.33 1.47 -2.70
N ALA A 46 7.22 1.89 -1.80
CA ALA A 46 6.88 2.84 -0.74
C ALA A 46 6.50 4.23 -1.28
N ARG A 47 7.21 4.70 -2.32
CA ARG A 47 6.89 5.95 -3.01
C ARG A 47 5.47 5.91 -3.58
N ILE A 48 5.13 4.86 -4.33
CA ILE A 48 3.81 4.72 -4.97
C ILE A 48 2.70 4.62 -3.92
N ALA A 49 2.87 3.79 -2.88
CA ALA A 49 1.88 3.65 -1.82
C ALA A 49 1.65 4.99 -1.07
N THR A 50 2.71 5.76 -0.83
CA THR A 50 2.60 7.09 -0.21
C THR A 50 1.87 8.07 -1.12
N GLU A 51 2.17 8.06 -2.41
CA GLU A 51 1.48 8.89 -3.40
C GLU A 51 0.00 8.52 -3.51
N MET A 52 -0.37 7.24 -3.46
CA MET A 52 -1.78 6.84 -3.45
C MET A 52 -2.53 7.43 -2.27
N VAL A 53 -1.93 7.41 -1.07
CA VAL A 53 -2.52 8.03 0.13
C VAL A 53 -2.66 9.54 -0.03
N HIS A 54 -1.67 10.25 -0.55
CA HIS A 54 -1.80 11.69 -0.77
C HIS A 54 -2.90 12.00 -1.79
N ASN A 55 -2.85 11.38 -2.96
CA ASN A 55 -3.79 11.66 -4.05
C ASN A 55 -5.24 11.35 -3.66
N VAL A 56 -5.48 10.33 -2.83
CA VAL A 56 -6.84 10.00 -2.41
C VAL A 56 -7.39 10.98 -1.37
N LEU A 57 -6.52 11.54 -0.52
CA LEU A 57 -6.91 12.60 0.41
C LEU A 57 -7.17 13.91 -0.32
N ASP A 58 -6.38 14.23 -1.34
CA ASP A 58 -6.62 15.39 -2.22
C ASP A 58 -7.95 15.23 -2.97
N ALA A 59 -8.19 14.05 -3.58
CA ALA A 59 -9.46 13.74 -4.25
C ALA A 59 -10.67 13.86 -3.32
N PHE A 60 -10.52 13.49 -2.04
CA PHE A 60 -11.57 13.67 -1.05
C PHE A 60 -11.88 15.16 -0.79
N VAL A 61 -10.85 15.98 -0.61
CA VAL A 61 -10.98 17.43 -0.36
C VAL A 61 -11.62 18.14 -1.55
N GLU A 62 -11.22 17.76 -2.76
CA GLU A 62 -11.69 18.37 -4.01
C GLU A 62 -13.02 17.78 -4.52
N ARG A 63 -13.49 16.68 -3.90
CA ARG A 63 -14.63 15.86 -4.36
C ARG A 63 -14.45 15.36 -5.80
N ASP A 64 -13.24 14.99 -6.14
CA ASP A 64 -12.88 14.54 -7.49
C ASP A 64 -13.04 13.02 -7.62
N ALA A 65 -14.11 12.60 -8.28
CA ALA A 65 -14.39 11.21 -8.56
C ALA A 65 -13.41 10.59 -9.57
N GLU A 66 -12.90 11.36 -10.54
CA GLU A 66 -11.95 10.88 -11.54
C GLU A 66 -10.57 10.66 -10.92
N ALA A 67 -10.13 11.57 -10.03
CA ALA A 67 -8.91 11.39 -9.27
C ALA A 67 -9.00 10.14 -8.36
N ALA A 68 -10.15 9.88 -7.73
CA ALA A 68 -10.37 8.65 -6.98
C ALA A 68 -10.23 7.39 -7.85
N VAL A 69 -10.79 7.39 -9.07
CA VAL A 69 -10.63 6.29 -10.03
C VAL A 69 -9.16 6.03 -10.36
N ALA A 70 -8.40 7.11 -10.59
CA ALA A 70 -6.99 7.04 -10.91
C ALA A 70 -6.15 6.49 -9.74
N VAL A 71 -6.50 6.81 -8.49
CA VAL A 71 -5.82 6.25 -7.30
C VAL A 71 -5.88 4.75 -7.33
N CYS A 72 -7.08 4.16 -7.42
CA CYS A 72 -7.13 2.72 -7.36
C CYS A 72 -6.48 2.09 -8.60
N ALA A 73 -6.48 2.72 -9.79
CA ALA A 73 -5.76 2.16 -10.96
C ALA A 73 -4.24 2.02 -10.74
N ARG A 74 -3.66 2.76 -9.79
CA ARG A 74 -2.25 2.64 -9.41
C ARG A 74 -1.96 1.49 -8.45
N ASP A 75 -2.98 0.92 -7.85
CA ASP A 75 -2.83 -0.17 -6.87
C ASP A 75 -2.32 -1.46 -7.51
N ASP A 76 -2.69 -1.72 -8.77
CA ASP A 76 -2.16 -2.85 -9.55
C ASP A 76 -0.62 -2.79 -9.62
N ALA A 77 -0.03 -1.59 -9.69
CA ALA A 77 1.42 -1.42 -9.67
C ALA A 77 2.01 -1.78 -8.29
N VAL A 78 1.32 -1.47 -7.19
CA VAL A 78 1.75 -1.84 -5.83
C VAL A 78 1.72 -3.36 -5.66
N ASP A 79 0.67 -4.02 -6.16
CA ASP A 79 0.56 -5.49 -6.17
C ASP A 79 1.68 -6.13 -6.99
N ASP A 80 1.98 -5.60 -8.19
CA ASP A 80 3.08 -6.07 -9.04
C ASP A 80 4.45 -5.91 -8.35
N PHE A 81 4.69 -4.77 -7.69
CA PHE A 81 5.90 -4.55 -6.89
C PHE A 81 6.00 -5.54 -5.73
N TYR A 82 4.90 -5.77 -5.00
CA TYR A 82 4.87 -6.73 -3.91
C TYR A 82 5.24 -8.14 -4.38
N ASP A 83 4.64 -8.60 -5.48
CA ASP A 83 4.91 -9.93 -6.05
C ASP A 83 6.35 -10.07 -6.53
N SER A 84 6.90 -9.02 -7.16
CA SER A 84 8.31 -8.99 -7.57
C SER A 84 9.25 -9.06 -6.38
N ILE A 85 9.03 -8.22 -5.35
CA ILE A 85 9.83 -8.21 -4.12
C ILE A 85 9.74 -9.56 -3.40
N PHE A 86 8.55 -10.15 -3.34
CA PHE A 86 8.32 -11.44 -2.72
C PHE A 86 9.17 -12.54 -3.37
N ARG A 87 9.14 -12.63 -4.70
CA ARG A 87 9.93 -13.62 -5.45
C ARG A 87 11.43 -13.41 -5.27
N THR A 88 11.90 -12.17 -5.37
CA THR A 88 13.33 -11.84 -5.21
C THR A 88 13.82 -12.18 -3.81
N LEU A 89 13.04 -11.88 -2.77
CA LEU A 89 13.40 -12.22 -1.39
C LEU A 89 13.41 -13.74 -1.15
N LEU A 90 12.49 -14.50 -1.75
CA LEU A 90 12.53 -15.96 -1.69
C LEU A 90 13.80 -16.53 -2.32
N THR A 91 14.14 -16.10 -3.53
CA THR A 91 15.38 -16.52 -4.19
C THR A 91 16.61 -16.19 -3.34
N HIS A 92 16.66 -14.97 -2.79
CA HIS A 92 17.76 -14.55 -1.94
C HIS A 92 17.89 -15.41 -0.67
N MET A 93 16.77 -15.79 -0.05
CA MET A 93 16.74 -16.69 1.11
C MET A 93 17.21 -18.11 0.78
N MET A 94 16.90 -18.61 -0.43
CA MET A 94 17.34 -19.93 -0.89
C MET A 94 18.85 -19.96 -1.16
N GLU A 95 19.40 -18.88 -1.73
CA GLU A 95 20.83 -18.74 -2.00
C GLU A 95 21.66 -18.53 -0.74
N ASN A 96 21.11 -17.79 0.24
CA ASN A 96 21.80 -17.41 1.46
C ASN A 96 20.93 -17.66 2.71
N PRO A 97 20.84 -18.90 3.23
CA PRO A 97 19.95 -19.21 4.36
C PRO A 97 20.20 -18.38 5.63
N GLN A 98 21.39 -17.81 5.80
CA GLN A 98 21.71 -16.92 6.94
C GLN A 98 20.93 -15.59 6.89
N THR A 99 20.40 -15.19 5.74
CA THR A 99 19.66 -13.92 5.56
C THR A 99 18.14 -14.09 5.71
N ILE A 100 17.63 -15.29 6.03
CA ILE A 100 16.18 -15.58 6.16
C ILE A 100 15.50 -14.63 7.14
N GLY A 101 16.08 -14.40 8.32
CA GLY A 101 15.49 -13.51 9.32
C GLY A 101 15.29 -12.08 8.81
N GLN A 102 16.34 -11.52 8.18
CA GLN A 102 16.29 -10.18 7.60
C GLN A 102 15.32 -10.09 6.41
N SER A 103 15.34 -11.09 5.53
CA SER A 103 14.47 -11.14 4.37
C SER A 103 12.99 -11.27 4.77
N ALA A 104 12.70 -11.99 5.86
CA ALA A 104 11.37 -12.03 6.45
C ALA A 104 10.93 -10.65 6.96
N HIS A 105 11.82 -9.88 7.61
CA HIS A 105 11.50 -8.49 7.99
C HIS A 105 11.19 -7.62 6.77
N LEU A 106 11.94 -7.73 5.67
CA LEU A 106 11.66 -7.02 4.42
C LEU A 106 10.32 -7.43 3.80
N LEU A 107 9.99 -8.73 3.80
CA LEU A 107 8.67 -9.22 3.35
C LEU A 107 7.53 -8.59 4.14
N PHE A 108 7.67 -8.49 5.47
CA PHE A 108 6.66 -7.81 6.28
C PHE A 108 6.57 -6.32 5.97
N VAL A 109 7.68 -5.65 5.64
CA VAL A 109 7.65 -4.25 5.20
C VAL A 109 6.87 -4.14 3.89
N ALA A 110 7.21 -4.95 2.88
CA ALA A 110 6.50 -4.99 1.60
C ALA A 110 5.00 -5.25 1.77
N LYS A 111 4.63 -6.23 2.62
CA LYS A 111 3.20 -6.51 2.87
C LYS A 111 2.48 -5.36 3.58
N ASN A 112 3.15 -4.62 4.46
CA ASN A 112 2.53 -3.44 5.07
C ASN A 112 2.36 -2.30 4.05
N LEU A 113 3.26 -2.14 3.09
CA LEU A 113 3.11 -1.18 1.99
C LEU A 113 1.93 -1.54 1.08
N GLU A 114 1.78 -2.81 0.73
CA GLU A 114 0.61 -3.28 -0.05
C GLU A 114 -0.70 -2.99 0.69
N ARG A 115 -0.75 -3.27 1.99
CA ARG A 115 -1.93 -2.94 2.82
C ARG A 115 -2.22 -1.45 2.85
N ILE A 116 -1.19 -0.59 2.81
CA ILE A 116 -1.39 0.87 2.72
C ILE A 116 -2.04 1.23 1.38
N GLY A 117 -1.59 0.62 0.27
CA GLY A 117 -2.22 0.75 -1.05
C GLY A 117 -3.70 0.36 -1.04
N ASP A 118 -4.03 -0.83 -0.50
CA ASP A 118 -5.42 -1.29 -0.36
C ASP A 118 -6.28 -0.33 0.47
N HIS A 119 -5.73 0.26 1.53
CA HIS A 119 -6.49 1.23 2.33
C HIS A 119 -6.68 2.56 1.59
N ALA A 120 -5.72 2.97 0.75
CA ALA A 120 -5.92 4.09 -0.15
C ALA A 120 -7.03 3.80 -1.18
N THR A 121 -7.11 2.58 -1.73
CA THR A 121 -8.22 2.22 -2.64
C THR A 121 -9.57 2.21 -1.94
N ASN A 122 -9.64 1.72 -0.70
CA ASN A 122 -10.87 1.78 0.10
C ASN A 122 -11.34 3.23 0.32
N ILE A 123 -10.42 4.16 0.58
CA ILE A 123 -10.75 5.59 0.66
C ILE A 123 -11.25 6.07 -0.71
N ALA A 124 -10.60 5.69 -1.81
CA ALA A 124 -10.96 6.12 -3.15
C ALA A 124 -12.40 5.72 -3.52
N GLU A 125 -12.80 4.50 -3.19
CA GLU A 125 -14.17 4.02 -3.38
C GLU A 125 -15.17 4.85 -2.55
N MET A 126 -14.83 5.21 -1.32
CA MET A 126 -15.67 6.10 -0.48
C MET A 126 -15.76 7.51 -1.07
N VAL A 127 -14.67 8.06 -1.61
CA VAL A 127 -14.64 9.37 -2.27
C VAL A 127 -15.52 9.35 -3.51
N TYR A 128 -15.36 8.34 -4.38
CA TYR A 128 -16.18 8.17 -5.57
C TYR A 128 -17.66 8.12 -5.22
N TYR A 129 -18.04 7.26 -4.25
CA TYR A 129 -19.43 7.15 -3.80
C TYR A 129 -19.96 8.46 -3.20
N ALA A 130 -19.14 9.20 -2.45
CA ALA A 130 -19.54 10.48 -1.89
C ALA A 130 -19.82 11.52 -2.97
N ALA A 131 -19.02 11.54 -4.04
CA ALA A 131 -19.12 12.47 -5.15
C ALA A 131 -20.26 12.14 -6.14
N THR A 132 -20.42 10.86 -6.50
CA THR A 132 -21.35 10.42 -7.56
C THR A 132 -22.67 9.86 -7.02
N GLY A 133 -22.64 9.28 -5.81
CA GLY A 133 -23.75 8.49 -5.26
C GLY A 133 -23.81 7.05 -5.79
N GLU A 134 -22.85 6.63 -6.60
CA GLU A 134 -22.76 5.30 -7.21
C GLU A 134 -21.56 4.54 -6.66
N HIS A 135 -21.63 3.21 -6.65
CA HIS A 135 -20.47 2.37 -6.34
C HIS A 135 -19.55 2.28 -7.55
N MET A 136 -18.25 2.31 -7.30
CA MET A 136 -17.26 2.03 -8.32
C MET A 136 -17.43 0.59 -8.82
N ALA A 137 -17.36 0.36 -10.13
CA ALA A 137 -17.50 -0.97 -10.69
C ALA A 137 -16.39 -1.91 -10.18
N ASP A 138 -16.76 -3.17 -9.90
CA ASP A 138 -15.82 -4.20 -9.46
C ASP A 138 -14.69 -4.36 -10.48
N ARG A 139 -13.46 -4.41 -9.98
CA ARG A 139 -12.27 -4.60 -10.81
C ARG A 139 -12.09 -6.09 -11.12
N PRO A 140 -11.97 -6.48 -12.39
CA PRO A 140 -11.66 -7.85 -12.74
C PRO A 140 -10.26 -8.21 -12.21
N GLY A 141 -10.17 -9.21 -11.33
CA GLY A 141 -8.89 -9.79 -10.88
C GLY A 141 -8.54 -9.61 -9.40
N LYS A 142 -9.20 -8.69 -8.68
CA LYS A 142 -9.07 -8.61 -7.22
C LYS A 142 -10.06 -9.57 -6.55
N SER A 143 -9.54 -10.50 -5.75
CA SER A 143 -10.39 -11.34 -4.91
C SER A 143 -11.18 -10.48 -3.93
N PRO A 144 -12.49 -10.74 -3.73
CA PRO A 144 -13.24 -10.07 -2.67
C PRO A 144 -12.56 -10.42 -1.34
N ARG A 145 -12.08 -9.41 -0.61
CA ARG A 145 -11.44 -9.56 0.69
C ARG A 145 -12.47 -9.48 1.81
#